data_AF-A0A535AYH6-F1
#
_entry.id   AF-A0A535AYH6-F1
#
_cell.length_a   1.000
_cell.length_b   1.000
_cell.length_c   1.000
_cell.angle_alpha   90.00
_cell.angle_beta   90.00
_cell.angle_gamma   90.00
#
_symmetry.space_group_name_H-M   'P 1'
#
loop_
_entity.id
_entity.type
_entity.pdbx_description
1 polymer ?
#
loop_
_entity_poly.entity_id
_entity_poly.type
_entity_poly.pdbx_seq_one_letter_code
_entity_poly.pdbx_strand_id
1 'polypeptide(L)'
;MPKIKNSYSTILRAIGQELEARGLKTFELRPDGDVYIVACGYQEPPSATPVTLHYSWEDIEDLDRAGRAKRRKLSPPKEFVTLVQIFRAVGGYLDKNQCRLIAISNNHLASKELILQVEYQTADGERIVDDRTGSAIYDLCVSMYKQRGKFMAVADRFAYWRRKAG
;
A
#
# COMPACT_ATOMS: atom_id res chain seq x y z
N MET A 1 -7.06 27.06 5.88
CA MET A 1 -6.88 25.76 6.57
C MET A 1 -7.94 24.78 6.08
N PRO A 2 -7.70 23.92 5.08
CA PRO A 2 -8.55 22.75 4.86
C PRO A 2 -7.91 21.54 5.58
N LYS A 3 -8.50 21.03 6.67
CA LYS A 3 -9.69 20.17 6.82
C LYS A 3 -9.41 18.71 6.42
N ILE A 4 -9.07 17.92 7.45
CA ILE A 4 -8.96 16.46 7.55
C ILE A 4 -8.34 15.79 6.32
N LYS A 5 -7.00 15.71 6.31
CA LYS A 5 -6.22 14.82 5.45
C LYS A 5 -6.76 13.39 5.60
N ASN A 6 -7.27 12.81 4.52
CA ASN A 6 -7.62 11.40 4.50
C ASN A 6 -6.43 10.57 5.02
N SER A 7 -6.72 9.52 5.79
CA SER A 7 -5.67 8.66 6.34
C SER A 7 -4.99 7.87 5.20
N TYR A 8 -3.71 7.50 5.33
CA TYR A 8 -3.02 6.68 4.34
C TYR A 8 -3.77 5.37 4.09
N SER A 9 -4.39 4.76 5.11
CA SER A 9 -5.23 3.57 4.95
C SER A 9 -6.43 3.80 4.02
N THR A 10 -6.95 5.02 3.95
CA THR A 10 -8.04 5.40 3.05
C THR A 10 -7.53 5.65 1.64
N ILE A 11 -6.48 6.48 1.52
CA ILE A 11 -5.88 6.87 0.24
C ILE A 11 -5.34 5.65 -0.50
N LEU A 12 -4.43 4.90 0.15
CA LEU A 12 -3.79 3.75 -0.46
C LEU A 12 -4.83 2.70 -0.82
N ARG A 13 -5.85 2.48 0.03
CA ARG A 13 -6.92 1.55 -0.32
C ARG A 13 -7.67 1.98 -1.60
N ALA A 14 -8.02 3.25 -1.74
CA ALA A 14 -8.75 3.74 -2.92
C ALA A 14 -7.92 3.53 -4.20
N ILE A 15 -6.63 3.88 -4.16
CA ILE A 15 -5.71 3.66 -5.28
C ILE A 15 -5.58 2.15 -5.57
N GLY A 16 -5.39 1.32 -4.54
CA GLY A 16 -5.25 -0.13 -4.72
C GLY A 16 -6.48 -0.79 -5.35
N GLN A 17 -7.70 -0.30 -5.04
CA GLN A 17 -8.94 -0.78 -5.65
C GLN A 17 -8.98 -0.53 -7.15
N GLU A 18 -8.47 0.63 -7.57
CA GLU A 18 -8.45 0.98 -8.97
C GLU A 18 -7.34 0.26 -9.74
N LEU A 19 -6.13 0.15 -9.17
CA LEU A 19 -5.05 -0.62 -9.78
C LEU A 19 -5.48 -2.06 -10.03
N GLU A 20 -6.15 -2.70 -9.05
CA GLU A 20 -6.74 -4.04 -9.24
C GLU A 20 -7.81 -4.07 -10.32
N ALA A 21 -8.74 -3.10 -10.33
CA ALA A 21 -9.80 -3.04 -11.33
C ALA A 21 -9.26 -2.86 -12.76
N ARG A 22 -8.13 -2.16 -12.90
CA ARG A 22 -7.42 -1.96 -14.17
C ARG A 22 -6.45 -3.10 -14.51
N GLY A 23 -6.26 -4.08 -13.62
CA GLY A 23 -5.30 -5.17 -13.79
C GLY A 23 -3.83 -4.73 -13.77
N LEU A 24 -3.54 -3.56 -13.19
CA LEU A 24 -2.20 -2.98 -13.11
C LEU A 24 -1.44 -3.66 -11.97
N LYS A 25 -0.46 -4.48 -12.33
CA LYS A 25 0.30 -5.30 -11.38
C LYS A 25 1.62 -4.66 -11.00
N THR A 26 2.33 -4.03 -11.93
CA THR A 26 3.61 -3.37 -11.68
C THR A 26 3.42 -1.87 -11.53
N PHE A 27 3.93 -1.29 -10.44
CA PHE A 27 3.75 0.12 -10.15
C PHE A 27 4.85 0.68 -9.24
N GLU A 28 4.98 2.00 -9.32
CA GLU A 28 5.62 2.85 -8.33
C GLU A 28 4.66 3.97 -7.96
N LEU A 29 4.24 4.02 -6.70
CA LEU A 29 3.35 5.00 -6.12
C LEU A 29 4.15 5.95 -5.24
N ARG A 30 4.03 7.25 -5.46
CA ARG A 30 4.65 8.28 -4.63
C ARG A 30 3.73 9.49 -4.43
N PRO A 31 3.74 10.15 -3.26
CA PRO A 31 3.17 11.47 -3.12
C PRO A 31 4.01 12.50 -3.89
N ASP A 32 3.35 13.45 -4.53
CA ASP A 32 3.97 14.58 -5.22
C ASP A 32 3.16 15.85 -4.93
N GLY A 33 3.62 16.66 -3.97
CA GLY A 33 2.85 17.80 -3.46
C GLY A 33 1.49 17.36 -2.90
N ASP A 34 0.42 17.82 -3.56
CA ASP A 34 -0.98 17.55 -3.21
C ASP A 34 -1.62 16.42 -4.02
N VAL A 35 -0.84 15.70 -4.83
CA VAL A 35 -1.32 14.56 -5.62
C VAL A 35 -0.55 13.28 -5.30
N TYR A 36 -1.12 12.14 -5.66
CA TYR A 36 -0.40 10.87 -5.72
C TYR A 36 -0.15 10.49 -7.17
N ILE A 37 1.09 10.14 -7.48
CA ILE A 37 1.49 9.68 -8.81
C ILE A 37 1.73 8.18 -8.73
N VAL A 38 1.12 7.44 -9.66
CA VAL A 38 1.36 6.01 -9.84
C VAL A 38 1.89 5.78 -11.25
N ALA A 39 3.18 5.45 -11.34
CA ALA A 39 3.82 5.03 -12.57
C ALA A 39 3.69 3.52 -12.70
N CYS A 40 2.84 3.05 -13.61
CA CYS A 40 2.71 1.63 -13.92
C CYS A 40 3.65 1.28 -15.07
N GLY A 41 4.56 0.34 -14.81
CA GLY A 41 5.52 -0.14 -15.80
C GLY A 41 4.83 -0.96 -16.90
N TYR A 42 5.65 -1.65 -17.71
CA TYR A 42 5.13 -2.61 -18.69
C TYR A 42 4.25 -3.66 -17.99
N GLN A 43 3.03 -3.85 -18.51
CA GLN A 43 2.14 -4.92 -18.09
C GLN A 43 2.24 -6.08 -19.09
N GLU A 44 1.92 -7.30 -18.64
CA GLU A 44 1.75 -8.42 -19.55
C GLU A 44 0.70 -8.07 -20.63
N PRO A 45 0.87 -8.52 -21.89
CA PRO A 45 -0.08 -8.25 -22.97
C PRO A 45 -1.52 -8.56 -22.55
N PRO A 46 -2.50 -7.72 -22.96
CA PRO A 46 -2.44 -6.78 -24.10
C PRO A 46 -2.01 -5.33 -23.78
N SER A 47 -1.76 -4.96 -22.51
CA SER A 47 -1.43 -3.56 -22.15
C SER A 47 0.08 -3.33 -22.14
N ALA A 48 0.68 -3.27 -23.33
CA ALA A 48 2.13 -3.10 -23.52
C ALA A 48 2.63 -1.66 -23.27
N THR A 49 1.76 -0.70 -22.98
CA THR A 49 2.14 0.71 -22.76
C THR A 49 2.22 1.03 -21.27
N PRO A 50 3.36 1.55 -20.79
CA PRO A 50 3.44 2.15 -19.47
C PRO A 50 2.39 3.26 -19.33
N VAL A 51 1.71 3.31 -18.19
CA VAL A 51 0.71 4.34 -17.89
C VAL A 51 1.08 5.05 -16.60
N THR A 52 0.96 6.38 -16.59
CA THR A 52 1.12 7.17 -15.36
C THR A 52 -0.25 7.72 -14.97
N LEU A 53 -0.66 7.43 -13.74
CA LEU A 53 -1.92 7.88 -13.17
C LEU A 53 -1.62 8.97 -12.14
N HIS A 54 -2.44 10.02 -12.17
CA HIS A 54 -2.38 11.12 -11.22
C HIS A 54 -3.68 11.13 -10.43
N TYR A 55 -3.56 11.20 -9.12
CA TYR A 55 -4.68 11.16 -8.18
C TYR A 55 -4.69 12.42 -7.35
N SER A 56 -5.63 13.31 -7.65
CA SER A 56 -5.96 14.41 -6.77
C SER A 56 -6.72 13.92 -5.54
N TRP A 57 -6.87 14.79 -4.54
CA TRP A 57 -7.71 14.50 -3.38
C TRP A 57 -9.17 14.23 -3.77
N GLU A 58 -9.71 14.94 -4.75
CA GLU A 58 -11.06 14.77 -5.26
C GLU A 58 -11.23 13.38 -5.90
N ASP A 59 -10.26 12.96 -6.71
CA ASP A 59 -10.24 11.63 -7.31
C ASP A 59 -10.24 10.53 -6.23
N ILE A 60 -9.42 10.69 -5.18
CA ILE A 60 -9.33 9.73 -4.07
C ILE A 60 -10.65 9.64 -3.31
N GLU A 61 -11.32 10.77 -3.07
CA GLU A 61 -12.62 10.79 -2.40
C GLU A 61 -13.72 10.11 -3.23
N ASP A 62 -13.73 10.35 -4.53
CA ASP A 62 -14.67 9.74 -5.47
C ASP A 62 -14.43 8.24 -5.60
N LEU A 63 -13.16 7.82 -5.73
CA LEU A 63 -12.76 6.42 -5.72
C LEU A 63 -13.18 5.73 -4.42
N ASP A 64 -12.98 6.38 -3.27
CA ASP A 64 -13.40 5.80 -1.99
C ASP A 64 -14.92 5.71 -1.86
N ARG A 65 -15.66 6.73 -2.33
CA ARG A 65 -17.13 6.72 -2.35
C ARG A 65 -17.65 5.58 -3.23
N ALA A 66 -17.09 5.41 -4.43
CA ALA A 66 -17.41 4.32 -5.34
C ALA A 66 -17.05 2.95 -4.76
N GLY A 67 -15.88 2.83 -4.13
CA GLY A 67 -15.40 1.62 -3.46
C GLY A 67 -16.23 1.24 -2.23
N ARG A 68 -16.82 2.21 -1.53
CA ARG A 68 -17.82 1.98 -0.46
C ARG A 68 -19.14 1.43 -1.00
N ALA A 69 -19.62 1.93 -2.14
CA ALA A 69 -20.87 1.48 -2.74
C ALA A 69 -20.79 0.02 -3.27
N LYS A 70 -19.64 -0.38 -3.82
CA LYS A 70 -19.40 -1.74 -4.36
C LYS A 70 -19.24 -2.83 -3.27
N ARG A 71 -19.18 -2.45 -2.00
CA ARG A 71 -18.81 -3.31 -0.86
C ARG A 71 -19.85 -4.39 -0.48
N ARG A 72 -21.04 -4.40 -1.12
CA ARG A 72 -22.11 -5.37 -0.82
C ARG A 72 -21.93 -6.77 -1.44
N LYS A 73 -20.88 -7.07 -2.22
CA LYS A 73 -20.87 -8.33 -3.01
C LYS A 73 -19.61 -9.19 -3.07
N LEU A 74 -18.50 -8.89 -2.39
CA LEU A 74 -17.30 -9.72 -2.51
C LEU A 74 -16.69 -10.05 -1.14
N SER A 75 -16.98 -11.26 -0.67
CA SER A 75 -16.12 -11.95 0.30
C SER A 75 -15.13 -12.78 -0.51
N PRO A 76 -13.80 -12.60 -0.41
CA PRO A 76 -12.87 -13.40 -1.18
C PRO A 76 -12.72 -14.81 -0.60
N PRO A 77 -12.47 -15.82 -1.46
CA PRO A 77 -11.95 -17.12 -1.05
C PRO A 77 -10.55 -16.99 -0.41
N LYS A 78 -10.22 -17.95 0.44
CA LYS A 78 -9.22 -17.91 1.50
C LYS A 78 -7.73 -17.95 1.08
N GLU A 79 -7.37 -17.71 -0.19
CA GLU A 79 -6.04 -18.11 -0.69
C GLU A 79 -5.13 -17.02 -1.27
N PHE A 80 -5.62 -15.79 -1.53
CA PHE A 80 -4.75 -14.73 -2.08
C PHE A 80 -4.94 -13.38 -1.36
N VAL A 81 -3.81 -12.79 -0.94
CA VAL A 81 -3.77 -11.43 -0.40
C VAL A 81 -3.86 -10.46 -1.57
N THR A 82 -4.92 -9.66 -1.59
CA THR A 82 -5.20 -8.66 -2.63
C THR A 82 -4.38 -7.39 -2.41
N LEU A 83 -3.96 -6.68 -3.45
CA LEU A 83 -3.28 -5.38 -3.39
C LEU A 83 -4.06 -4.38 -2.52
N VAL A 84 -5.40 -4.42 -2.56
CA VAL A 84 -6.26 -3.64 -1.68
C VAL A 84 -6.01 -3.92 -0.20
N GLN A 85 -5.85 -5.20 0.18
CA GLN A 85 -5.53 -5.59 1.56
C GLN A 85 -4.12 -5.14 1.96
N ILE A 86 -3.15 -5.28 1.04
CA ILE A 86 -1.77 -4.85 1.22
C ILE A 86 -1.73 -3.34 1.50
N PHE A 87 -2.30 -2.55 0.60
CA PHE A 87 -2.31 -1.09 0.66
C PHE A 87 -3.05 -0.57 1.88
N ARG A 88 -4.17 -1.20 2.25
CA ARG A 88 -4.89 -0.88 3.47
C ARG A 88 -4.03 -1.12 4.71
N ALA A 89 -3.31 -2.24 4.77
CA ALA A 89 -2.48 -2.61 5.90
C ALA A 89 -1.22 -1.73 6.01
N VAL A 90 -0.57 -1.43 4.88
CA VAL A 90 0.53 -0.45 4.81
C VAL A 90 0.05 0.92 5.27
N GLY A 91 -1.07 1.40 4.73
CA GLY A 91 -1.62 2.70 5.12
C GLY A 91 -2.00 2.76 6.61
N GLY A 92 -2.58 1.70 7.15
CA GLY A 92 -2.89 1.61 8.59
C GLY A 92 -1.63 1.62 9.47
N TYR A 93 -0.54 1.01 9.02
CA TYR A 93 0.75 1.06 9.69
C TYR A 93 1.34 2.48 9.69
N LEU A 94 1.31 3.17 8.53
CA LEU A 94 1.82 4.53 8.40
C LEU A 94 1.01 5.51 9.27
N ASP A 95 -0.33 5.40 9.23
CA ASP A 95 -1.23 6.21 10.04
C ASP A 95 -0.96 6.03 11.54
N LYS A 96 -0.80 4.78 12.00
CA LYS A 96 -0.62 4.46 13.42
C LYS A 96 0.72 4.97 13.96
N ASN A 97 1.80 4.82 13.18
CA ASN A 97 3.15 5.20 13.61
C ASN A 97 3.50 6.64 13.22
N GLN A 98 2.53 7.42 12.72
CA GLN A 98 2.72 8.80 12.25
C GLN A 98 3.85 8.93 11.22
N CYS A 99 4.04 7.89 10.41
CA CYS A 99 5.05 7.88 9.36
C CYS A 99 4.57 8.70 8.16
N ARG A 100 5.51 9.33 7.47
CA ARG A 100 5.26 9.98 6.19
C ARG A 100 5.67 9.07 5.05
N LEU A 101 4.74 8.75 4.15
CA LEU A 101 5.05 7.95 2.98
C LEU A 101 6.01 8.69 2.04
N ILE A 102 6.97 7.98 1.48
CA ILE A 102 7.86 8.47 0.42
C ILE A 102 7.58 7.73 -0.89
N ALA A 103 7.51 6.39 -0.88
CA ALA A 103 7.19 5.60 -2.07
C ALA A 103 6.69 4.20 -1.73
N ILE A 104 5.96 3.58 -2.66
CA ILE A 104 5.63 2.16 -2.65
C ILE A 104 5.88 1.61 -4.05
N SER A 105 6.72 0.60 -4.20
CA SER A 105 7.00 0.00 -5.51
C SER A 105 7.04 -1.52 -5.43
N ASN A 106 6.77 -2.17 -6.56
CA ASN A 106 7.00 -3.60 -6.73
C ASN A 106 7.74 -3.92 -8.04
N ASN A 107 8.45 -2.92 -8.58
CA ASN A 107 9.22 -3.02 -9.80
C ASN A 107 10.56 -3.76 -9.62
N HIS A 108 10.83 -4.33 -8.45
CA HIS A 108 12.09 -5.01 -8.17
C HIS A 108 12.12 -6.43 -8.79
N LEU A 109 12.56 -6.49 -10.05
CA LEU A 109 12.59 -7.66 -10.95
C LEU A 109 13.59 -8.78 -10.59
N ALA A 110 14.15 -8.81 -9.37
CA ALA A 110 15.24 -9.75 -9.07
C ALA A 110 14.77 -11.19 -8.77
N SER A 111 13.48 -11.41 -8.49
CA SER A 111 12.98 -12.73 -8.09
C SER A 111 11.55 -12.98 -8.55
N LYS A 112 11.21 -14.26 -8.69
CA LYS A 112 9.87 -14.77 -9.03
C LYS A 112 8.82 -14.49 -7.94
N GLU A 113 9.23 -13.85 -6.86
CA GLU A 113 8.42 -13.51 -5.69
C GLU A 113 8.04 -12.04 -5.73
N LEU A 114 6.78 -11.72 -5.44
CA LEU A 114 6.31 -10.35 -5.31
C LEU A 114 7.00 -9.70 -4.10
N ILE A 115 7.99 -8.85 -4.35
CA ILE A 115 8.61 -7.99 -3.34
C ILE A 115 7.97 -6.60 -3.45
N LEU A 116 7.37 -6.15 -2.36
CA LEU A 116 6.84 -4.79 -2.24
C LEU A 116 7.81 -3.97 -1.39
N GLN A 117 8.44 -2.99 -2.01
CA GLN A 117 9.27 -2.02 -1.32
C GLN A 117 8.38 -0.87 -0.83
N VAL A 118 8.43 -0.58 0.47
CA VAL A 118 7.74 0.55 1.08
C VAL A 118 8.78 1.47 1.68
N GLU A 119 8.80 2.70 1.20
CA GLU A 119 9.68 3.74 1.70
C GLU A 119 8.89 4.79 2.46
N TYR A 120 9.34 5.09 3.69
CA TYR A 120 8.69 6.07 4.55
C TYR A 120 9.68 6.72 5.50
N GLN A 121 9.31 7.89 5.99
CA GLN A 121 10.00 8.60 7.06
C GLN A 121 9.25 8.37 8.37
N THR A 122 9.95 7.99 9.43
CA THR A 122 9.39 7.86 10.78
C THR A 122 9.12 9.23 11.40
N ALA A 123 8.38 9.27 12.51
CA ALA A 123 8.15 10.50 13.27
C ALA A 123 9.48 11.16 13.74
N ASP A 124 10.52 10.35 13.95
CA ASP A 124 11.85 10.81 14.37
C ASP A 124 12.69 11.34 13.18
N GLY A 125 12.15 11.33 11.96
CA GLY A 125 12.80 11.83 10.76
C GLY A 125 13.68 10.80 10.04
N GLU A 126 13.83 9.59 10.58
CA GLU A 126 14.60 8.51 9.97
C GLU A 126 13.92 7.99 8.70
N ARG A 127 14.66 7.90 7.60
CA ARG A 127 14.19 7.32 6.34
C ARG A 127 14.38 5.81 6.36
N ILE A 128 13.30 5.06 6.18
CA ILE A 128 13.28 3.60 6.18
C ILE A 128 12.84 3.10 4.81
N VAL A 129 13.60 2.14 4.27
CA VAL A 129 13.25 1.35 3.09
C VAL A 129 12.96 -0.08 3.57
N ASP A 130 11.76 -0.57 3.32
CA ASP A 130 11.29 -1.87 3.79
C ASP A 130 10.89 -2.75 2.61
N ASP A 131 11.73 -3.74 2.28
CA ASP A 131 11.47 -4.72 1.24
C ASP A 131 10.66 -5.89 1.83
N ARG A 132 9.37 -5.95 1.47
CA ARG A 132 8.45 -6.95 2.01
C ARG A 132 8.22 -8.07 1.01
N THR A 133 8.63 -9.28 1.37
CA THR A 133 8.29 -10.51 0.64
C THR A 133 6.81 -10.87 0.82
N GLY A 134 6.27 -11.73 -0.05
CA GLY A 134 4.88 -12.18 0.01
C GLY A 134 4.44 -12.73 1.38
N SER A 135 5.34 -13.38 2.13
CA SER A 135 5.06 -13.88 3.48
C SER A 135 4.96 -12.76 4.52
N ALA A 136 5.83 -11.74 4.46
CA ALA A 136 5.75 -10.55 5.32
C ALA A 136 4.48 -9.72 5.03
N ILE A 137 4.08 -9.67 3.75
CA ILE A 137 2.84 -9.05 3.31
C ILE A 137 1.61 -9.80 3.88
N TYR A 138 1.62 -11.13 3.82
CA TYR A 138 0.57 -11.96 4.42
C TYR A 138 0.46 -11.75 5.93
N ASP A 139 1.59 -11.78 6.64
CA ASP A 139 1.66 -11.52 8.07
C ASP A 139 1.12 -10.13 8.42
N LEU A 140 1.45 -9.10 7.64
CA LEU A 140 0.91 -7.74 7.79
C LEU A 140 -0.62 -7.70 7.58
N CYS A 141 -1.14 -8.38 6.58
CA CYS A 141 -2.58 -8.42 6.33
C CYS A 141 -3.32 -9.17 7.45
N VAL A 142 -2.82 -10.34 7.86
CA VAL A 142 -3.33 -11.10 9.00
C VAL A 142 -3.24 -10.28 10.28
N SER A 143 -2.19 -9.47 10.42
CA SER A 143 -2.01 -8.57 11.55
C SER A 143 -3.19 -7.62 11.69
N MET A 144 -3.63 -7.02 10.58
CA MET A 144 -4.78 -6.13 10.53
C MET A 144 -6.10 -6.84 10.92
N TYR A 145 -6.27 -8.12 10.56
CA TYR A 145 -7.45 -8.89 10.96
C TYR A 145 -7.45 -9.27 12.44
N LYS A 146 -6.30 -9.69 12.96
CA LYS A 146 -6.13 -9.98 14.39
C LYS A 146 -6.12 -8.69 15.24
N GLN A 147 -5.98 -7.49 14.64
CA GLN A 147 -6.09 -6.17 15.30
C GLN A 147 -7.49 -5.80 15.77
N ARG A 148 -8.53 -6.57 15.44
CA ARG A 148 -9.79 -6.54 16.22
C ARG A 148 -9.63 -7.15 17.64
N GLY A 149 -8.46 -7.69 17.99
CA GLY A 149 -8.18 -8.37 19.26
C GLY A 149 -7.02 -7.84 20.12
N LYS A 150 -5.83 -7.49 19.58
CA LYS A 150 -4.66 -6.87 20.30
C LYS A 150 -3.40 -6.91 19.42
N PHE A 151 -2.79 -5.76 19.06
CA PHE A 151 -1.49 -5.71 18.34
C PHE A 151 -0.45 -4.81 18.99
N MET A 152 0.39 -5.46 19.78
CA MET A 152 1.70 -4.92 20.12
C MET A 152 2.85 -5.77 19.54
N ALA A 153 2.60 -6.99 19.05
CA ALA A 153 3.66 -7.96 18.76
C ALA A 153 4.37 -7.85 17.38
N VAL A 154 3.84 -7.09 16.41
CA VAL A 154 4.44 -7.04 15.06
C VAL A 154 5.37 -5.84 14.85
N ALA A 155 5.18 -4.74 15.59
CA ALA A 155 6.11 -3.61 15.56
C ALA A 155 7.52 -4.02 16.03
N ASP A 156 7.61 -4.92 17.02
CA ASP A 156 8.88 -5.48 17.49
C ASP A 156 9.60 -6.33 16.44
N ARG A 157 8.87 -6.98 15.52
CA ARG A 157 9.49 -7.76 14.43
C ARG A 157 10.07 -6.86 13.33
N PHE A 158 9.46 -5.71 13.05
CA PHE A 158 10.03 -4.71 12.14
C PHE A 158 11.27 -4.04 12.75
N ALA A 159 11.24 -3.77 14.07
CA ALA A 159 12.43 -3.30 14.79
C ALA A 159 13.53 -4.38 14.91
N TYR A 160 13.16 -5.67 14.90
CA TYR A 160 14.12 -6.79 14.95
C TYR A 160 15.00 -6.88 13.70
N TRP A 161 14.49 -6.55 12.51
CA TRP A 161 15.29 -6.53 11.29
C TRP A 161 16.29 -5.37 11.24
N ARG A 162 16.03 -4.25 11.94
CA ARG A 162 16.97 -3.11 12.09
C ARG A 162 18.30 -3.52 12.72
N ARG A 163 18.32 -4.59 13.54
CA ARG A 163 19.54 -5.06 14.23
C ARG A 163 20.38 -6.08 13.46
N LYS A 164 19.90 -6.60 12.32
CA LYS A 164 20.59 -7.68 11.59
C LYS A 164 21.26 -7.25 10.29
N ALA A 165 21.23 -5.96 9.97
CA ALA A 165 21.89 -5.35 8.81
C ALA A 165 23.04 -4.38 9.20
N GLY A 166 23.55 -4.50 10.44
CA GLY A 166 24.77 -3.84 10.90
C GLY A 166 25.93 -4.80 10.93
#